data_AF-A0A7V2JPQ5-F1
#
_entry.id   AF-A0A7V2JPQ5-F1
#
_cell.length_a   1.000
_cell.length_b   1.000
_cell.length_c   1.000
_cell.angle_alpha   90.00
_cell.angle_beta   90.00
_cell.angle_gamma   90.00
#
_symmetry.space_group_name_H-M   'P 1'
#
loop_
_entity.id
_entity.type
_entity.pdbx_description
1 polymer ?
#
loop_
_entity_poly.entity_id
_entity_poly.type
_entity_poly.pdbx_seq_one_letter_code
_entity_poly.pdbx_strand_id
1 'polypeptide(L)'
;MSTSRNYRTPIRHHHWPEDQAMAAHRVKTLLKSHDATLVAHYYTDESIQRLAEETGGCVSDSLDMARFGHNHKARTLVVAGVRFMGETAKILNPEKRVLIPDLEATCSLDEGCPVDQFTKFCNAHPDPTVVVYATTSATVKARADWVVTFSIAVKVIQHLKDRGE
;
A
#
# COMPACT_ATOMS: atom_id res chain seq x y z
N MET A 1 41.05 -2.19 8.18
CA MET A 1 40.56 -1.32 7.09
C MET A 1 39.57 -2.12 6.26
N SER A 2 38.26 -1.90 6.45
CA SER A 2 37.21 -2.37 5.53
C SER A 2 36.03 -1.43 5.67
N THR A 3 35.54 -0.99 4.53
CA THR A 3 34.77 0.23 4.29
C THR A 3 33.33 0.15 4.77
N SER A 4 32.92 1.10 5.60
CA SER A 4 31.53 1.43 5.86
C SER A 4 30.83 1.84 4.55
N ARG A 5 29.79 1.10 4.15
CA ARG A 5 28.90 1.53 3.06
C ARG A 5 28.04 2.68 3.57
N ASN A 6 28.39 3.90 3.15
CA ASN A 6 27.60 5.10 3.34
C ASN A 6 26.31 5.02 2.51
N TYR A 7 25.20 4.59 3.11
CA TYR A 7 23.86 4.84 2.58
C TYR A 7 23.43 6.27 2.96
N ARG A 8 23.86 7.26 2.17
CA ARG A 8 23.23 8.59 2.15
C ARG A 8 23.17 9.08 0.72
N THR A 9 22.18 8.60 -0.03
CA THR A 9 21.69 9.35 -1.18
C THR A 9 21.06 10.64 -0.62
N PRO A 10 21.49 11.84 -1.05
CA PRO A 10 20.86 13.06 -0.57
C PRO A 10 19.42 13.10 -1.11
N ILE A 11 18.45 13.02 -0.20
CA ILE A 11 17.05 13.33 -0.51
C ILE A 11 17.05 14.79 -0.95
N ARG A 12 16.84 15.04 -2.25
CA ARG A 12 16.69 16.40 -2.77
C ARG A 12 15.34 16.92 -2.29
N HIS A 13 15.31 17.62 -1.17
CA HIS A 13 14.18 18.46 -0.81
C HIS A 13 14.15 19.64 -1.78
N HIS A 14 13.46 19.51 -2.92
CA HIS A 14 13.09 20.65 -3.74
C HIS A 14 12.05 21.45 -2.96
N HIS A 15 12.52 22.47 -2.26
CA HIS A 15 11.68 23.38 -1.49
C HIS A 15 11.44 24.64 -2.32
N TRP A 16 10.27 24.74 -2.95
CA TRP A 16 9.74 26.02 -3.42
C TRP A 16 8.30 26.18 -2.93
N PRO A 17 8.05 26.98 -1.87
CA PRO A 17 6.73 27.10 -1.23
C PRO A 17 5.61 27.58 -2.17
N GLU A 18 5.90 28.51 -3.09
CA GLU A 18 4.91 28.99 -4.08
C GLU A 18 4.52 27.89 -5.07
N ASP A 19 5.42 26.94 -5.34
CA ASP A 19 5.20 25.82 -6.26
C ASP A 19 4.30 24.79 -5.61
N GLN A 20 4.36 24.63 -4.28
CA GLN A 20 3.51 23.66 -3.57
C GLN A 20 2.04 24.07 -3.58
N ALA A 21 1.72 25.35 -3.38
CA ALA A 21 0.34 25.83 -3.45
C ALA A 21 -0.23 25.69 -4.87
N MET A 22 0.55 26.06 -5.89
CA MET A 22 0.17 25.84 -7.29
C MET A 22 0.02 24.35 -7.63
N ALA A 23 0.95 23.50 -7.19
CA ALA A 23 0.89 22.06 -7.40
C ALA A 23 -0.34 21.45 -6.73
N ALA A 24 -0.62 21.80 -5.47
CA ALA A 24 -1.81 21.35 -4.76
C ALA A 24 -3.09 21.77 -5.50
N HIS A 25 -3.18 23.02 -5.96
CA HIS A 25 -4.31 23.49 -6.75
C HIS A 25 -4.48 22.70 -8.07
N ARG A 26 -3.37 22.42 -8.75
CA ARG A 26 -3.35 21.60 -9.96
C ARG A 26 -3.83 20.17 -9.69
N VAL A 27 -3.38 19.54 -8.59
CA VAL A 27 -3.84 18.20 -8.19
C VAL A 27 -5.34 18.21 -7.90
N LYS A 28 -5.85 19.19 -7.14
CA LYS A 28 -7.30 19.32 -6.86
C LYS A 28 -8.12 19.40 -8.16
N THR A 29 -7.63 20.15 -9.14
CA THR A 29 -8.27 20.28 -10.45
C THR A 29 -8.25 18.97 -11.23
N LEU A 30 -7.09 18.30 -11.26
CA LEU A 30 -6.92 17.02 -11.95
C LEU A 30 -7.79 15.92 -11.34
N LEU A 31 -7.85 15.82 -10.01
CA LEU A 31 -8.69 14.84 -9.32
C LEU A 31 -10.16 14.95 -9.75
N LYS A 32 -10.69 16.18 -9.81
CA LYS A 32 -12.06 16.43 -10.29
C LYS A 32 -12.23 16.04 -11.76
N SER A 33 -11.32 16.49 -12.62
CA SER A 33 -11.40 16.23 -14.07
C SER A 33 -11.33 14.75 -14.44
N HIS A 34 -10.66 13.95 -13.62
CA HIS A 34 -10.46 12.51 -13.82
C HIS A 34 -11.40 11.63 -13.00
N ASP A 35 -12.40 12.22 -12.32
CA ASP A 35 -13.32 11.49 -11.43
C ASP A 35 -12.52 10.61 -10.46
N ALA A 36 -11.58 11.25 -9.75
CA ALA A 36 -10.60 10.61 -8.90
C ALA A 36 -10.70 11.08 -7.45
N THR A 37 -10.46 10.16 -6.53
CA THR A 37 -10.26 10.46 -5.11
C THR A 37 -8.84 10.12 -4.69
N LEU A 38 -8.28 10.93 -3.79
CA LEU A 38 -6.95 10.72 -3.22
C LEU A 38 -7.09 10.08 -1.83
N VAL A 39 -6.37 9.00 -1.57
CA VAL A 39 -6.21 8.44 -0.22
C VAL A 39 -4.73 8.43 0.13
N ALA A 40 -4.40 8.75 1.38
CA ALA A 40 -3.02 8.88 1.83
C ALA A 40 -2.76 8.03 3.06
N HIS A 41 -1.59 7.39 3.11
CA HIS A 41 -1.15 6.67 4.30
C HIS A 41 -0.64 7.65 5.37
N TYR A 42 -0.74 7.27 6.65
CA TYR A 42 -0.24 8.04 7.79
C TYR A 42 1.25 8.45 7.70
N TYR A 43 2.04 7.77 6.86
CA TYR A 43 3.48 7.99 6.71
C TYR A 43 3.85 8.88 5.52
N THR A 44 2.87 9.40 4.79
CA THR A 44 3.10 10.38 3.72
C THR A 44 3.39 11.77 4.29
N ASP A 45 4.00 12.65 3.51
CA ASP A 45 4.20 14.05 3.92
C ASP A 45 2.88 14.72 4.30
N GLU A 46 2.93 15.62 5.30
CA GLU A 46 1.75 16.33 5.82
C GLU A 46 0.98 17.08 4.72
N SER A 47 1.69 17.63 3.72
CA SER A 47 1.07 18.31 2.59
C SER A 47 0.19 17.38 1.74
N ILE A 48 0.56 16.10 1.62
CA ILE A 48 -0.21 15.08 0.90
C ILE A 48 -1.40 14.62 1.73
N GLN A 49 -1.21 14.45 3.04
CA GLN A 49 -2.28 14.10 3.98
C GLN A 49 -3.38 15.18 3.96
N ARG A 50 -2.99 16.44 4.12
CA ARG A 50 -3.89 17.60 4.05
C ARG A 50 -4.59 17.69 2.69
N LEU A 51 -3.88 17.45 1.60
CA LEU A 51 -4.47 17.45 0.27
C LEU A 51 -5.53 16.36 0.10
N ALA A 52 -5.33 15.18 0.66
CA ALA A 52 -6.33 14.10 0.67
C ALA A 52 -7.60 14.55 1.42
N GLU A 53 -7.48 15.09 2.62
CA GLU A 53 -8.61 15.57 3.41
C GLU A 53 -9.35 16.73 2.73
N GLU A 54 -8.62 17.74 2.24
CA GLU A 54 -9.20 18.91 1.54
C GLU A 54 -9.91 18.55 0.24
N THR A 55 -9.64 17.38 -0.34
CA THR A 55 -10.29 16.87 -1.56
C THR A 55 -11.41 15.88 -1.30
N GLY A 56 -11.75 15.65 -0.03
CA GLY A 56 -12.80 14.69 0.37
C GLY A 56 -12.34 13.23 0.34
N GLY A 57 -11.03 13.02 0.28
CA GLY A 57 -10.38 11.72 0.47
C GLY A 57 -10.22 11.37 1.95
N CYS A 58 -9.27 10.48 2.25
CA CYS A 58 -8.97 10.09 3.63
C CYS A 58 -7.47 9.89 3.89
N VAL A 59 -7.07 10.07 5.15
CA VAL A 59 -5.78 9.65 5.68
C VAL A 59 -6.01 8.44 6.57
N SER A 60 -5.45 7.28 6.22
CA SER A 60 -5.73 6.04 6.95
C SER A 60 -4.67 4.96 6.78
N ASP A 61 -4.90 3.79 7.37
CA ASP A 61 -4.09 2.59 7.11
C ASP A 61 -4.42 1.98 5.74
N SER A 62 -3.58 1.04 5.30
CA SER A 62 -3.68 0.44 3.97
C SER A 62 -5.02 -0.23 3.65
N LEU A 63 -5.65 -0.89 4.62
CA LEU A 63 -6.89 -1.64 4.37
C LEU A 63 -8.09 -0.72 4.38
N ASP A 64 -8.11 0.25 5.30
CA ASP A 64 -9.18 1.22 5.37
C ASP A 64 -9.14 2.21 4.20
N MET A 65 -7.95 2.56 3.67
CA MET A 65 -7.83 3.27 2.40
C MET A 65 -8.46 2.49 1.23
N ALA A 66 -8.22 1.18 1.15
CA ALA A 66 -8.78 0.34 0.10
C ALA A 66 -10.31 0.20 0.22
N ARG A 67 -10.83 0.07 1.45
CA ARG A 67 -12.27 0.04 1.76
C ARG A 67 -12.95 1.38 1.48
N PHE A 68 -12.31 2.49 1.85
CA PHE A 68 -12.78 3.82 1.50
C PHE A 68 -12.94 3.94 -0.01
N GLY A 69 -11.92 3.53 -0.77
CA GLY A 69 -11.96 3.48 -2.22
C GLY A 69 -13.19 2.74 -2.74
N HIS A 70 -13.51 1.57 -2.16
CA HIS A 70 -14.63 0.72 -2.56
C HIS A 70 -15.97 1.42 -2.38
N ASN A 71 -16.15 2.08 -1.25
CA ASN A 71 -17.38 2.79 -0.90
C ASN A 71 -17.48 4.18 -1.58
N HIS A 72 -16.37 4.72 -2.07
CA HIS A 72 -16.35 6.04 -2.69
C HIS A 72 -16.87 5.99 -4.13
N LYS A 73 -17.61 7.02 -4.56
CA LYS A 73 -18.24 7.08 -5.89
C LYS A 73 -17.27 7.25 -7.07
N ALA A 74 -16.10 7.84 -6.83
CA ALA A 74 -15.10 8.12 -7.87
C ALA A 74 -14.64 6.83 -8.56
N ARG A 75 -14.53 6.84 -9.90
CA ARG A 75 -14.05 5.67 -10.67
C ARG A 75 -12.54 5.49 -10.62
N THR A 76 -11.80 6.53 -10.24
CA THR A 76 -10.35 6.49 -10.07
C THR A 76 -9.98 6.65 -8.59
N LEU A 77 -9.04 5.85 -8.12
CA LEU A 77 -8.46 5.93 -6.77
C LEU A 77 -6.96 6.18 -6.90
N VAL A 78 -6.49 7.31 -6.37
CA VAL A 78 -5.07 7.61 -6.25
C VAL A 78 -4.62 7.25 -4.85
N VAL A 79 -3.69 6.31 -4.74
CA VAL A 79 -3.15 5.83 -3.46
C VAL A 79 -1.79 6.46 -3.25
N ALA A 80 -1.73 7.48 -2.39
CA ALA A 80 -0.48 8.01 -1.86
C ALA A 80 0.04 7.08 -0.76
N GLY A 81 0.85 6.11 -1.18
CA GLY A 81 1.44 5.08 -0.35
C GLY A 81 2.43 4.26 -1.16
N VAL A 82 2.77 3.08 -0.67
CA VAL A 82 3.72 2.16 -1.34
C VAL A 82 3.00 1.15 -2.23
N ARG A 83 3.74 0.49 -3.12
CA ARG A 83 3.25 -0.41 -4.16
C ARG A 83 2.20 -1.41 -3.68
N PHE A 84 2.49 -2.20 -2.64
CA PHE A 84 1.55 -3.22 -2.15
C PHE A 84 0.21 -2.62 -1.69
N MET A 85 0.18 -1.36 -1.25
CA MET A 85 -1.05 -0.70 -0.80
C MET A 85 -1.95 -0.42 -2.00
N GLY A 86 -1.40 0.06 -3.11
CA GLY A 86 -2.17 0.25 -4.34
C GLY A 86 -2.56 -1.08 -5.00
N GLU A 87 -1.73 -2.11 -4.92
CA GLU A 87 -2.11 -3.48 -5.31
C GLU A 87 -3.29 -4.00 -4.48
N THR A 88 -3.25 -3.82 -3.16
CA THR A 88 -4.33 -4.19 -2.24
C THR A 88 -5.60 -3.39 -2.55
N ALA A 89 -5.46 -2.09 -2.83
CA ALA A 89 -6.58 -1.27 -3.27
C ALA A 89 -7.16 -1.79 -4.59
N LYS A 90 -6.34 -2.20 -5.56
CA LYS A 90 -6.82 -2.77 -6.83
C LYS A 90 -7.52 -4.11 -6.65
N ILE A 91 -7.04 -4.98 -5.76
CA ILE A 91 -7.68 -6.26 -5.42
C ILE A 91 -9.10 -6.01 -4.87
N LEU A 92 -9.27 -5.03 -3.97
CA LEU A 92 -10.58 -4.72 -3.36
C LEU A 92 -11.47 -3.82 -4.22
N ASN A 93 -10.91 -3.23 -5.28
CA ASN A 93 -11.58 -2.32 -6.20
C ASN A 93 -11.36 -2.75 -7.66
N PRO A 94 -11.78 -3.98 -8.04
CA PRO A 94 -11.44 -4.55 -9.35
C PRO A 94 -11.93 -3.68 -10.52
N GLU A 95 -13.07 -3.00 -10.36
CA GLU A 95 -13.67 -2.14 -11.39
C GLU A 95 -13.08 -0.73 -11.46
N LYS A 96 -12.36 -0.29 -10.43
CA LYS A 96 -11.79 1.07 -10.39
C LYS A 96 -10.41 1.13 -11.02
N ARG A 97 -10.08 2.28 -11.59
CA ARG A 97 -8.70 2.58 -11.95
C ARG A 97 -7.94 2.95 -10.69
N VAL A 98 -6.86 2.24 -10.37
CA VAL A 98 -6.00 2.55 -9.22
C VAL A 98 -4.67 3.09 -9.72
N LEU A 99 -4.21 4.20 -9.14
CA LEU A 99 -2.95 4.85 -9.47
C LEU A 99 -2.10 4.98 -8.21
N ILE A 100 -0.81 4.73 -8.34
CA ILE A 100 0.19 5.01 -7.32
C ILE A 100 1.13 6.07 -7.92
N PRO A 101 1.37 7.20 -7.24
CA PRO A 101 2.20 8.28 -7.79
C PRO A 101 3.64 7.86 -8.13
N ASP A 102 4.20 6.92 -7.38
CA ASP A 102 5.54 6.38 -7.58
C ASP A 102 5.51 4.85 -7.44
N LEU A 103 5.87 4.13 -8.50
CA LEU A 103 5.91 2.66 -8.51
C LEU A 103 7.14 2.09 -7.80
N GLU A 104 8.19 2.91 -7.62
CA GLU A 104 9.40 2.56 -6.88
C GLU A 104 9.24 2.78 -5.36
N ALA A 105 8.11 3.36 -4.92
CA ALA A 105 7.78 3.44 -3.50
C ALA A 105 7.44 2.05 -2.96
N THR A 106 8.39 1.42 -2.26
CA THR A 106 8.25 0.05 -1.72
C THR A 106 8.32 0.03 -0.20
N CYS A 107 8.14 -1.17 0.37
CA CYS A 107 8.31 -1.44 1.79
C CYS A 107 9.29 -2.59 1.98
N SER A 108 10.20 -2.47 2.94
CA SER A 108 11.18 -3.52 3.25
C SER A 108 10.55 -4.86 3.62
N LEU A 109 9.32 -4.86 4.16
CA LEU A 109 8.58 -6.09 4.45
C LEU A 109 8.06 -6.78 3.18
N ASP A 110 7.66 -6.01 2.17
CA ASP A 110 7.28 -6.55 0.86
C ASP A 110 8.50 -7.13 0.16
N GLU A 111 9.59 -6.36 0.10
CA GLU A 111 10.85 -6.77 -0.54
C GLU A 111 11.51 -7.96 0.19
N GLY A 112 11.31 -8.07 1.49
CA GLY A 112 11.79 -9.18 2.31
C GLY A 112 11.07 -10.50 2.04
N CYS A 113 10.00 -10.51 1.24
CA CYS A 113 9.27 -11.71 0.86
C CYS A 113 9.20 -11.87 -0.68
N PRO A 114 10.31 -12.22 -1.36
CA PRO A 114 10.29 -12.43 -2.81
C PRO A 114 9.41 -13.64 -3.19
N VAL A 115 8.51 -13.45 -4.16
CA VAL A 115 7.53 -14.47 -4.57
C VAL A 115 8.17 -15.80 -4.98
N ASP A 116 9.32 -15.79 -5.65
CA ASP A 116 9.99 -17.02 -6.09
C ASP A 116 10.51 -17.85 -4.92
N GLN A 117 11.05 -17.18 -3.89
CA GLN A 117 11.54 -17.85 -2.69
C GLN A 117 10.38 -18.35 -1.84
N PHE A 118 9.34 -17.52 -1.69
CA PHE A 118 8.13 -17.89 -0.97
C PHE A 118 7.41 -19.07 -1.62
N THR A 119 7.28 -19.07 -2.95
CA THR A 119 6.66 -20.17 -3.71
C THR A 119 7.44 -21.48 -3.53
N LYS A 120 8.78 -21.44 -3.58
CA LYS A 120 9.61 -22.62 -3.34
C LYS A 120 9.42 -23.15 -1.91
N PHE A 121 9.32 -22.27 -0.93
CA PHE A 121 9.05 -22.64 0.46
C PHE A 121 7.68 -23.31 0.61
N CYS A 122 6.61 -22.72 0.09
CA CYS A 122 5.28 -23.32 0.12
C CYS A 122 5.23 -24.68 -0.60
N ASN A 123 5.89 -24.83 -1.75
CA ASN A 123 5.93 -26.11 -2.46
C ASN A 123 6.70 -27.20 -1.70
N ALA A 124 7.68 -26.83 -0.87
CA ALA A 124 8.40 -27.77 0.00
C ALA A 124 7.61 -28.16 1.26
N HIS A 125 6.58 -27.39 1.60
CA HIS A 125 5.71 -27.58 2.76
C HIS A 125 4.24 -27.47 2.33
N PRO A 126 3.69 -28.48 1.62
CA PRO A 126 2.37 -28.37 1.00
C PRO A 126 1.19 -28.55 1.97
N ASP A 127 1.41 -29.16 3.13
CA ASP A 127 0.33 -29.51 4.08
C ASP A 127 -0.16 -28.33 4.95
N PRO A 128 0.69 -27.44 5.47
CA PRO A 128 0.25 -26.34 6.33
C PRO A 128 -0.55 -25.27 5.59
N THR A 129 -1.49 -24.65 6.29
CA THR A 129 -2.19 -23.46 5.78
C THR A 129 -1.26 -22.26 5.66
N VAL A 130 -1.25 -21.62 4.50
CA VAL A 130 -0.37 -20.48 4.20
C VAL A 130 -1.06 -19.17 4.60
N VAL A 131 -0.50 -18.51 5.62
CA VAL A 131 -0.97 -17.20 6.09
C VAL A 131 0.07 -16.13 5.78
N VAL A 132 -0.31 -15.08 5.07
CA VAL A 132 0.58 -13.94 4.76
C VAL A 132 0.05 -12.63 5.32
N TYR A 133 0.97 -11.72 5.56
CA TYR A 133 0.63 -10.40 6.05
C TYR A 133 0.14 -9.49 4.91
N ALA A 134 -0.78 -8.56 5.21
CA ALA A 134 -1.37 -7.66 4.21
C ALA A 134 -0.34 -6.76 3.51
N THR A 135 0.84 -6.54 4.11
CA THR A 135 1.92 -5.70 3.55
C THR A 135 2.87 -6.44 2.60
N THR A 136 2.40 -7.54 1.99
CA THR A 136 3.14 -8.31 0.96
C THR A 136 2.60 -8.02 -0.44
N SER A 137 3.34 -8.32 -1.50
CA SER A 137 2.89 -8.15 -2.88
C SER A 137 1.63 -8.96 -3.21
N ALA A 138 0.87 -8.50 -4.21
CA ALA A 138 -0.27 -9.23 -4.75
C ALA A 138 0.11 -10.67 -5.19
N THR A 139 1.31 -10.85 -5.72
CA THR A 139 1.80 -12.17 -6.15
C THR A 139 2.06 -13.10 -4.97
N VAL A 140 2.54 -12.60 -3.83
CA VAL A 140 2.67 -13.38 -2.60
C VAL A 140 1.28 -13.69 -2.02
N LYS A 141 0.38 -12.70 -1.99
CA LYS A 141 -1.02 -12.90 -1.56
C LYS A 141 -1.73 -13.98 -2.38
N ALA A 142 -1.50 -14.04 -3.68
CA ALA A 142 -2.07 -15.06 -4.56
C ALA A 142 -1.62 -16.49 -4.25
N ARG A 143 -0.55 -16.67 -3.46
CA ARG A 143 -0.09 -18.00 -2.99
C ARG A 143 -0.51 -18.32 -1.57
N ALA A 144 -1.24 -17.43 -0.91
CA ALA A 144 -1.69 -17.61 0.46
C ALA A 144 -3.16 -18.06 0.52
N ASP A 145 -3.48 -18.84 1.54
CA ASP A 145 -4.85 -19.19 1.89
C ASP A 145 -5.52 -18.07 2.69
N TRP A 146 -4.74 -17.37 3.53
CA TRP A 146 -5.21 -16.26 4.36
C TRP A 146 -4.31 -15.04 4.27
N VAL A 147 -4.94 -13.87 4.26
CA VAL A 147 -4.27 -12.57 4.42
C VAL A 147 -4.68 -11.96 5.75
N VAL A 148 -3.70 -11.54 6.56
CA VAL A 148 -3.94 -10.98 7.90
C VAL A 148 -3.34 -9.59 8.08
N THR A 149 -3.94 -8.80 8.96
CA THR A 149 -3.38 -7.54 9.49
C THR A 149 -2.95 -7.74 10.95
N PHE A 150 -2.24 -6.77 11.53
CA PHE A 150 -1.79 -6.81 12.91
C PHE A 150 -2.92 -7.11 13.89
N SER A 151 -4.11 -6.54 13.65
CA SER A 151 -5.26 -6.66 14.57
C SER A 151 -5.88 -8.05 14.62
N ILE A 152 -5.65 -8.90 13.61
CA ILE A 152 -6.26 -10.24 13.51
C ILE A 152 -5.26 -11.39 13.43
N ALA A 153 -3.97 -11.12 13.21
CA ALA A 153 -2.96 -12.16 12.98
C ALA A 153 -2.96 -13.23 14.07
N VAL A 154 -2.83 -12.83 15.35
CA VAL A 154 -2.80 -13.79 16.47
C VAL A 154 -4.08 -14.61 16.57
N LYS A 155 -5.25 -13.99 16.34
CA LYS A 155 -6.55 -14.66 16.42
C LYS A 155 -6.71 -15.71 15.31
N VAL A 156 -6.32 -15.36 14.09
CA VAL A 156 -6.38 -16.27 12.93
C VAL A 156 -5.41 -17.42 13.11
N ILE A 157 -4.17 -17.15 13.53
CA ILE A 157 -3.17 -18.20 13.75
C ILE A 157 -3.60 -19.16 14.86
N GLN A 158 -4.16 -18.66 15.96
CA GLN A 158 -4.68 -19.53 17.02
C GLN A 158 -5.85 -20.39 16.52
N HIS A 159 -6.78 -19.80 15.76
CA HIS A 159 -7.90 -20.52 15.16
C HIS A 159 -7.47 -21.65 14.23
N LEU A 160 -6.45 -21.42 13.39
CA LEU A 160 -5.90 -22.46 12.51
C LEU A 160 -5.16 -23.53 13.30
N LYS A 161 -4.35 -23.14 14.28
CA LYS A 161 -3.66 -24.07 15.17
C LYS A 161 -4.63 -25.00 15.92
N ASP A 162 -5.75 -24.46 16.42
CA ASP A 162 -6.78 -25.24 17.12
C ASP A 162 -7.47 -26.26 16.19
N ARG A 163 -7.38 -26.06 14.87
CA ARG A 163 -7.88 -26.98 13.84
C ARG A 163 -6.82 -27.97 13.33
N GLY A 164 -5.57 -27.82 13.78
CA GLY A 164 -4.44 -28.64 13.32
C GLY A 164 -3.94 -28.31 11.91
N GLU A 165 -4.18 -27.07 11.47
CA GLU A 165 -3.80 -26.51 10.16
C GLU A 165 -2.48 -25.74 10.17
#